data_AF-A0A7S0ALF1-F1
#
_entry.id   AF-A0A7S0ALF1-F1
#
_cell.length_a   1.000
_cell.length_b   1.000
_cell.length_c   1.000
_cell.angle_alpha   90.00
_cell.angle_beta   90.00
_cell.angle_gamma   90.00
#
_symmetry.space_group_name_H-M   'P 1'
#
loop_
_entity.id
_entity.type
_entity.pdbx_description
1 polymer ?
#
loop_
_entity_poly.entity_id
_entity_poly.type
_entity_poly.pdbx_seq_one_letter_code
_entity_poly.pdbx_strand_id
1 'polypeptide(L)'
;GGYADLSRLHAWNLDFVEDTEEGSRYRKFANKVDESLRFMKAIGIDTADPNFTQTDFFTAHECLLLPYEQALTRKDSTTGKWYDCSAHMLWVGERTRDLDSAHLEFTRGVGNPLGVKISDKCTPDELINIIDTMNPNNIPGRLTIIVRMGAEKLRKNLPGLIRAVQREGKSVLWISDPVHGNTRKTDSGYKTRDFDAIRDELRAFFDVHDEMGSHPGGVHLEMTGKDVTECVGGGVSEVTEESLSDRYHTFCDPRLNGKQALELAFLIAERMRSRTGLPPLE
;
A
#
# COMPACT_ATOMS: atom_id res chain seq x y z
N GLY A 1 -20.52 -1.91 13.47
CA GLY A 1 -20.10 -3.33 13.36
C GLY A 1 -19.20 -3.80 14.50
N GLY A 2 -18.47 -2.90 15.17
CA GLY A 2 -17.68 -3.24 16.36
C GLY A 2 -16.41 -4.06 16.11
N TYR A 3 -16.13 -4.50 14.88
CA TYR A 3 -14.91 -5.25 14.55
C TYR A 3 -13.66 -4.36 14.57
N ALA A 4 -13.79 -3.12 14.08
CA ALA A 4 -12.72 -2.13 14.00
C ALA A 4 -12.53 -1.29 15.28
N ASP A 5 -13.15 -1.72 16.39
CA ASP A 5 -13.04 -1.02 17.67
C ASP A 5 -11.63 -1.15 18.24
N LEU A 6 -11.00 -0.02 18.62
CA LEU A 6 -9.63 0.00 19.12
C LEU A 6 -9.45 -0.82 20.40
N SER A 7 -10.49 -0.97 21.23
CA SER A 7 -10.44 -1.82 22.43
C SER A 7 -10.32 -3.31 22.10
N ARG A 8 -10.55 -3.70 20.84
CA ARG A 8 -10.49 -5.07 20.36
C ARG A 8 -9.20 -5.42 19.65
N LEU A 9 -8.17 -4.58 19.72
CA LEU A 9 -6.84 -4.88 19.15
C LEU A 9 -6.33 -6.27 19.59
N HIS A 10 -6.48 -6.63 20.86
CA HIS A 10 -6.11 -7.96 21.36
C HIS A 10 -6.93 -9.11 20.75
N ALA A 11 -8.13 -8.84 20.26
CA ALA A 11 -9.01 -9.82 19.64
C ALA A 11 -8.85 -9.90 18.11
N TRP A 12 -8.01 -9.05 17.51
CA TRP A 12 -7.52 -9.30 16.15
C TRP A 12 -6.52 -10.45 16.26
N ASN A 13 -7.08 -11.67 16.29
CA ASN A 13 -6.35 -12.92 16.45
C ASN A 13 -5.21 -12.98 15.45
N LEU A 14 -4.01 -12.93 15.99
CA LEU A 14 -2.80 -13.33 15.33
C LEU A 14 -2.37 -14.68 15.90
N ASP A 15 -3.27 -15.67 15.93
CA ASP A 15 -2.99 -17.02 16.44
C ASP A 15 -1.73 -17.59 15.76
N PHE A 16 -1.45 -17.15 14.54
CA PHE A 16 -0.25 -17.51 13.78
C PHE A 16 1.05 -16.79 14.22
N VAL A 17 1.03 -15.65 14.93
CA VAL A 17 2.25 -15.01 15.51
C VAL A 17 2.33 -15.10 17.03
N GLU A 18 1.45 -15.84 17.71
CA GLU A 18 1.39 -15.85 19.19
C GLU A 18 2.76 -16.15 19.83
N ASP A 19 3.49 -17.13 19.27
CA ASP A 19 4.79 -17.59 19.77
C ASP A 19 6.01 -16.90 19.12
N THR A 20 5.83 -15.75 18.48
CA THR A 20 6.92 -15.06 17.75
C THR A 20 7.33 -13.73 18.39
N GLU A 21 8.51 -13.23 18.03
CA GLU A 21 9.00 -11.92 18.50
C GLU A 21 8.05 -10.78 18.11
N GLU A 22 7.54 -10.81 16.87
CA GLU A 22 6.60 -9.84 16.31
C GLU A 22 5.24 -9.91 17.00
N GLY A 23 4.78 -11.11 17.36
CA GLY A 23 3.60 -11.25 18.20
C GLY A 23 3.81 -10.66 19.59
N SER A 24 5.00 -10.83 20.17
CA SER A 24 5.37 -10.17 21.43
C SER A 24 5.35 -8.64 21.30
N ARG A 25 5.96 -8.09 20.24
CA ARG A 25 5.94 -6.65 19.93
C ARG A 25 4.51 -6.13 19.71
N TYR A 26 3.68 -6.88 19.00
CA TYR A 26 2.26 -6.56 18.83
C TYR A 26 1.49 -6.52 20.14
N ARG A 27 1.68 -7.51 21.02
CA ARG A 27 1.04 -7.51 22.35
C ARG A 27 1.44 -6.31 23.19
N LYS A 28 2.73 -5.93 23.19
CA LYS A 28 3.19 -4.71 23.87
C LYS A 28 2.50 -3.46 23.31
N PHE A 29 2.44 -3.34 21.98
CA PHE A 29 1.75 -2.24 21.33
C PHE A 29 0.26 -2.20 21.68
N ALA A 30 -0.44 -3.32 21.59
CA ALA A 30 -1.85 -3.43 21.93
C ALA A 30 -2.12 -3.06 23.39
N ASN A 31 -1.28 -3.53 24.33
CA ASN A 31 -1.35 -3.12 25.74
C ASN A 31 -1.20 -1.60 25.90
N LYS A 32 -0.28 -0.98 25.15
CA LYS A 32 -0.08 0.48 25.19
C LYS A 32 -1.31 1.24 24.68
N VAL A 33 -2.00 0.72 23.66
CA VAL A 33 -3.24 1.31 23.18
C VAL A 33 -4.35 1.17 24.23
N ASP A 34 -4.50 0.00 24.86
CA ASP A 34 -5.46 -0.20 25.95
C ASP A 34 -5.20 0.74 27.14
N GLU A 35 -3.94 0.88 27.58
CA GLU A 35 -3.54 1.88 28.59
C GLU A 35 -3.95 3.30 28.18
N SER A 36 -3.75 3.66 26.91
CA SER A 36 -4.08 4.99 26.39
C SER A 36 -5.59 5.23 26.37
N LEU A 37 -6.39 4.22 25.99
CA LEU A 37 -7.85 4.27 26.05
C LEU A 37 -8.35 4.41 27.49
N ARG A 38 -7.76 3.68 28.44
CA ARG A 38 -8.08 3.82 29.87
C ARG A 38 -7.75 5.21 30.40
N PHE A 39 -6.61 5.77 30.00
CA PHE A 39 -6.24 7.13 30.36
C PHE A 39 -7.23 8.16 29.80
N MET A 40 -7.57 8.06 28.51
CA MET A 40 -8.57 8.92 27.88
C MET A 40 -9.91 8.86 28.63
N LYS A 41 -10.38 7.66 28.96
CA LYS A 41 -11.58 7.47 29.78
C LYS A 41 -11.47 8.09 31.17
N ALA A 42 -10.33 7.96 31.84
CA ALA A 42 -10.10 8.52 33.18
C ALA A 42 -10.12 10.06 33.20
N ILE A 43 -9.73 10.72 32.11
CA ILE A 43 -9.81 12.18 31.97
C ILE A 43 -11.14 12.67 31.35
N GLY A 44 -12.13 11.79 31.21
CA GLY A 44 -13.49 12.14 30.78
C GLY A 44 -13.73 12.15 29.27
N ILE A 45 -12.81 11.59 28.47
CA ILE A 45 -13.06 11.36 27.04
C ILE A 45 -13.96 10.13 26.88
N ASP A 46 -15.02 10.28 26.10
CA ASP A 46 -15.92 9.17 25.79
C ASP A 46 -15.30 8.25 24.73
N THR A 47 -14.68 7.15 25.20
CA THR A 47 -14.10 6.13 24.30
C THR A 47 -15.16 5.25 23.62
N ALA A 48 -16.46 5.44 23.89
CA ALA A 48 -17.54 4.82 23.13
C ALA A 48 -17.93 5.63 21.88
N ASP A 49 -17.38 6.84 21.71
CA ASP A 49 -17.59 7.67 20.53
C ASP A 49 -17.19 6.91 19.23
N PRO A 50 -17.91 7.10 18.11
CA PRO A 50 -17.61 6.46 16.83
C PRO A 50 -16.16 6.63 16.36
N ASN A 51 -15.47 7.71 16.74
CA ASN A 51 -14.06 7.93 16.41
C ASN A 51 -13.11 6.86 17.01
N PHE A 52 -13.51 6.16 18.08
CA PHE A 52 -12.73 5.08 18.70
C PHE A 52 -13.25 3.68 18.34
N THR A 53 -14.52 3.58 17.94
CA THR A 53 -15.23 2.31 17.76
C THR A 53 -15.48 1.95 16.28
N GLN A 54 -15.19 2.87 15.37
CA GLN A 54 -15.40 2.74 13.93
C GLN A 54 -14.18 3.23 13.15
N THR A 55 -14.08 2.78 11.90
CA THR A 55 -13.09 3.26 10.94
C THR A 55 -13.72 3.30 9.56
N ASP A 56 -13.29 4.24 8.74
CA ASP A 56 -13.64 4.25 7.33
C ASP A 56 -12.81 3.19 6.60
N PHE A 57 -13.47 2.45 5.70
CA PHE A 57 -12.83 1.44 4.87
C PHE A 57 -13.23 1.65 3.42
N PHE A 58 -12.24 1.75 2.55
CA PHE A 58 -12.41 2.02 1.14
C PHE A 58 -11.96 0.84 0.30
N THR A 59 -12.55 0.71 -0.89
CA THR A 59 -12.26 -0.35 -1.86
C THR A 59 -11.52 0.23 -3.06
N ALA A 60 -10.62 -0.57 -3.62
CA ALA A 60 -9.89 -0.23 -4.83
C ALA A 60 -9.58 -1.49 -5.66
N HIS A 61 -9.54 -1.34 -6.98
CA HIS A 61 -9.04 -2.35 -7.91
C HIS A 61 -8.39 -1.72 -9.15
N GLU A 62 -7.68 -2.54 -9.92
CA GLU A 62 -7.14 -2.12 -11.21
C GLU A 62 -8.30 -1.93 -12.18
N CYS A 63 -8.43 -0.72 -12.73
CA CYS A 63 -9.40 -0.39 -13.78
C CYS A 63 -9.00 -1.10 -15.07
N LEU A 64 -9.24 -2.42 -15.17
CA LEU A 64 -8.66 -3.27 -16.20
C LEU A 64 -9.69 -3.66 -17.27
N LEU A 65 -10.84 -4.19 -16.84
CA LEU A 65 -11.89 -4.69 -17.72
C LEU A 65 -12.89 -3.57 -18.04
N LEU A 66 -12.54 -2.71 -18.99
CA LEU A 66 -13.31 -1.48 -19.28
C LEU A 66 -14.83 -1.68 -19.50
N PRO A 67 -15.34 -2.77 -20.11
CA PRO A 67 -16.78 -3.00 -20.18
C PRO A 67 -17.47 -3.12 -18.80
N TYR A 68 -16.77 -3.68 -17.81
CA TYR A 68 -17.25 -3.77 -16.43
C TYR A 68 -17.25 -2.40 -15.76
N GLU A 69 -16.15 -1.65 -15.88
CA GLU A 69 -15.98 -0.30 -15.33
C GLU A 69 -17.02 0.67 -15.92
N GLN A 70 -17.22 0.63 -17.25
CA GLN A 70 -18.21 1.43 -17.93
C GLN A 70 -19.63 1.14 -17.45
N ALA A 71 -19.98 -0.13 -17.22
CA ALA A 71 -21.32 -0.52 -16.76
C ALA A 71 -21.62 -0.04 -15.32
N LEU A 72 -20.58 0.15 -14.50
CA LEU A 72 -20.68 0.61 -13.12
C LEU A 72 -20.48 2.12 -12.97
N THR A 73 -20.11 2.82 -14.04
CA THR A 73 -19.98 4.27 -14.05
C THR A 73 -21.33 4.99 -14.02
N ARG A 74 -21.48 5.94 -13.10
CA ARG A 74 -22.71 6.71 -12.88
C ARG A 74 -22.43 8.21 -12.86
N LYS A 75 -23.45 8.97 -13.23
CA LYS A 75 -23.45 10.41 -13.05
C LYS A 75 -23.97 10.75 -11.65
N ASP A 76 -23.17 11.44 -10.87
CA ASP A 76 -23.58 11.94 -9.56
C ASP A 76 -24.72 12.96 -9.71
N SER A 77 -25.76 12.80 -8.89
CA SER A 77 -27.00 13.58 -9.00
C SER A 77 -26.85 15.03 -8.53
N THR A 78 -25.85 15.33 -7.69
CA THR A 78 -25.65 16.65 -7.09
C THR A 78 -24.71 17.51 -7.92
N THR A 79 -23.61 16.92 -8.38
CA THR A 79 -22.52 17.61 -9.09
C THR A 79 -22.57 17.43 -10.60
N GLY A 80 -23.31 16.43 -11.09
CA GLY A 80 -23.33 16.06 -12.50
C GLY A 80 -22.03 15.46 -13.04
N LYS A 81 -21.05 15.15 -12.17
CA LYS A 81 -19.79 14.51 -12.56
C LYS A 81 -19.98 13.00 -12.71
N TRP A 82 -19.15 12.37 -13.53
CA TRP A 82 -19.10 10.92 -13.65
C TRP A 82 -18.21 10.33 -12.58
N TYR A 83 -18.62 9.21 -11.99
CA TYR A 83 -17.84 8.41 -11.06
C TYR A 83 -17.98 6.94 -11.47
N ASP A 84 -16.87 6.21 -11.47
CA ASP A 84 -16.97 4.77 -11.50
C ASP A 84 -17.37 4.28 -10.11
N CYS A 85 -18.56 3.70 -10.00
CA CYS A 85 -19.07 3.19 -8.73
C CYS A 85 -18.70 1.72 -8.48
N SER A 86 -17.77 1.15 -9.25
CA SER A 86 -17.20 -0.18 -8.99
C SER A 86 -16.31 -0.20 -7.74
N ALA A 87 -15.61 0.91 -7.47
CA ALA A 87 -14.77 1.09 -6.29
C ALA A 87 -14.62 2.57 -5.91
N HIS A 88 -14.07 2.84 -4.73
CA HIS A 88 -13.79 4.21 -4.28
C HIS A 88 -12.61 4.80 -5.06
N MET A 89 -11.54 4.02 -5.19
CA MET A 89 -10.32 4.39 -5.91
C MET A 89 -10.04 3.37 -7.01
N LEU A 90 -9.53 3.85 -8.15
CA LEU A 90 -9.14 3.01 -9.27
C LEU A 90 -7.68 3.26 -9.62
N TRP A 91 -6.96 2.24 -10.06
CA TRP A 91 -5.62 2.45 -10.63
C TRP A 91 -5.47 1.89 -12.05
N VAL A 92 -4.55 2.49 -12.80
CA VAL A 92 -4.10 1.96 -14.09
C VAL A 92 -2.79 1.20 -13.89
N GLY A 93 -2.73 -0.03 -14.40
CA GLY A 93 -1.57 -0.89 -14.29
C GLY A 93 -0.40 -0.51 -15.20
N GLU A 94 0.78 -1.06 -14.92
CA GLU A 94 2.02 -0.78 -15.67
C GLU A 94 1.89 -1.13 -17.17
N ARG A 95 1.05 -2.12 -17.51
CA ARG A 95 0.89 -2.64 -18.88
C ARG A 95 -0.24 -1.96 -19.66
N THR A 96 -0.95 -1.03 -19.04
CA THR A 96 -2.13 -0.36 -19.61
C THR A 96 -2.03 1.17 -19.49
N ARG A 97 -0.87 1.70 -19.10
CA ARG A 97 -0.66 3.13 -18.81
C ARG A 97 -0.09 3.96 -19.97
N ASP A 98 -0.10 3.41 -21.19
CA ASP A 98 0.32 4.16 -22.37
C ASP A 98 -0.55 5.41 -22.53
N LEU A 99 0.03 6.55 -22.90
CA LEU A 99 -0.66 7.85 -22.92
C LEU A 99 -1.93 7.86 -23.79
N ASP A 100 -1.92 7.12 -24.90
CA ASP A 100 -3.04 6.98 -25.82
C ASP A 100 -3.93 5.77 -25.51
N SER A 101 -3.79 5.15 -24.33
CA SER A 101 -4.55 3.95 -23.97
C SER A 101 -6.00 4.28 -23.61
N ALA A 102 -6.88 3.30 -23.85
CA ALA A 102 -8.27 3.37 -23.44
C ALA A 102 -8.43 3.51 -21.91
N HIS A 103 -7.46 3.03 -21.14
CA HIS A 103 -7.46 3.10 -19.67
C HIS A 103 -7.19 4.51 -19.15
N LEU A 104 -6.21 5.21 -19.74
CA LEU A 104 -5.96 6.62 -19.43
C LEU A 104 -7.13 7.49 -19.89
N GLU A 105 -7.69 7.20 -21.07
CA GLU A 105 -8.89 7.85 -21.57
C GLU A 105 -10.08 7.72 -20.62
N PHE A 106 -10.35 6.50 -20.18
CA PHE A 106 -11.45 6.22 -19.25
C PHE A 106 -11.25 6.93 -17.91
N THR A 107 -10.08 6.76 -17.30
CA THR A 107 -9.80 7.31 -15.96
C THR A 107 -9.70 8.84 -15.94
N ARG A 108 -9.29 9.47 -17.04
CA ARG A 108 -9.36 10.93 -17.25
C ARG A 108 -10.76 11.50 -17.03
N GLY A 109 -11.82 10.75 -17.35
CA GLY A 109 -13.20 11.20 -17.32
C GLY A 109 -13.96 11.02 -15.99
N VAL A 110 -13.47 10.19 -15.07
CA VAL A 110 -14.17 9.85 -13.81
C VAL A 110 -13.69 10.68 -12.63
N GLY A 111 -14.53 10.88 -11.62
CA GLY A 111 -14.30 11.73 -10.46
C GLY A 111 -13.58 11.06 -9.29
N ASN A 112 -13.33 9.74 -9.37
CA ASN A 112 -12.65 8.95 -8.33
C ASN A 112 -11.22 9.47 -8.05
N PRO A 113 -10.66 9.30 -6.84
CA PRO A 113 -9.22 9.27 -6.66
C PRO A 113 -8.62 8.19 -7.57
N LEU A 114 -7.49 8.51 -8.20
CA LEU A 114 -6.85 7.67 -9.19
C LEU A 114 -5.45 7.25 -8.75
N GLY A 115 -4.97 6.16 -9.33
CA GLY A 115 -3.61 5.67 -9.18
C GLY A 115 -3.03 5.26 -10.52
N VAL A 116 -1.72 5.30 -10.63
CA VAL A 116 -1.00 4.75 -11.77
C VAL A 116 0.24 4.04 -11.27
N LYS A 117 0.42 2.79 -11.71
CA LYS A 117 1.63 2.00 -11.43
C LYS A 117 2.77 2.54 -12.29
N ILE A 118 3.95 2.71 -11.72
CA ILE A 118 5.16 3.05 -12.48
C ILE A 118 6.31 2.11 -12.12
N SER A 119 7.04 1.66 -13.14
CA SER A 119 8.26 0.86 -12.99
C SER A 119 9.52 1.69 -13.24
N ASP A 120 10.68 1.02 -13.21
CA ASP A 120 12.00 1.57 -13.53
C ASP A 120 12.13 2.04 -15.00
N LYS A 121 11.13 1.75 -15.83
CA LYS A 121 11.05 2.20 -17.22
C LYS A 121 10.41 3.58 -17.39
N CYS A 122 9.69 4.07 -16.38
CA CYS A 122 9.01 5.36 -16.46
C CYS A 122 10.04 6.49 -16.47
N THR A 123 9.97 7.35 -17.47
CA THR A 123 10.85 8.54 -17.55
C THR A 123 10.21 9.75 -16.85
N PRO A 124 11.01 10.74 -16.41
CA PRO A 124 10.48 11.99 -15.87
C PRO A 124 9.43 12.67 -16.77
N ASP A 125 9.69 12.79 -18.07
CA ASP A 125 8.79 13.47 -19.00
C ASP A 125 7.50 12.69 -19.22
N GLU A 126 7.60 11.36 -19.33
CA GLU A 126 6.45 10.47 -19.41
C GLU A 126 5.58 10.59 -18.14
N LEU A 127 6.18 10.61 -16.95
CA LEU A 127 5.45 10.77 -15.70
C LEU A 127 4.68 12.10 -15.67
N ILE A 128 5.29 13.21 -16.10
CA ILE A 128 4.61 14.51 -16.16
C ILE A 128 3.42 14.46 -17.12
N ASN A 129 3.58 13.86 -18.30
CA ASN A 129 2.49 13.70 -19.26
C ASN A 129 1.34 12.85 -18.70
N ILE A 130 1.65 11.77 -17.96
CA ILE A 130 0.63 10.95 -17.27
C ILE A 130 -0.11 11.79 -16.22
N ILE A 131 0.61 12.58 -15.42
CA ILE A 131 0.01 13.45 -14.40
C ILE A 131 -0.91 14.48 -15.05
N ASP A 132 -0.50 15.08 -16.16
CA ASP A 132 -1.31 16.08 -16.88
C ASP A 132 -2.59 15.50 -17.48
N THR A 133 -2.55 14.24 -17.91
CA THR A 133 -3.74 13.54 -18.38
C THR A 133 -4.70 13.16 -17.24
N MET A 134 -4.19 12.62 -16.13
CA MET A 134 -5.01 12.06 -15.06
C MET A 134 -5.41 13.08 -13.97
N ASN A 135 -4.64 14.16 -13.81
CA ASN A 135 -4.86 15.24 -12.86
C ASN A 135 -4.62 16.62 -13.51
N PRO A 136 -5.35 16.99 -14.58
CA PRO A 136 -5.10 18.21 -15.35
C PRO A 136 -5.26 19.50 -14.52
N ASN A 137 -6.09 19.46 -13.48
CA ASN A 137 -6.34 20.59 -12.59
C ASN A 137 -5.41 20.62 -11.37
N ASN A 138 -4.41 19.73 -11.31
CA ASN A 138 -3.43 19.63 -10.24
C ASN A 138 -4.05 19.55 -8.83
N ILE A 139 -5.15 18.82 -8.68
CA ILE A 139 -5.89 18.71 -7.42
C ILE A 139 -5.10 17.81 -6.46
N PRO A 140 -4.71 18.27 -5.26
CA PRO A 140 -4.05 17.41 -4.27
C PRO A 140 -4.92 16.20 -3.88
N GLY A 141 -4.32 15.02 -3.80
CA GLY A 141 -5.02 13.77 -3.48
C GLY A 141 -5.78 13.14 -4.66
N ARG A 142 -5.83 13.78 -5.83
CA ARG A 142 -6.47 13.22 -7.03
C ARG A 142 -5.70 12.04 -7.62
N LEU A 143 -4.38 12.12 -7.68
CA LEU A 143 -3.54 11.12 -8.33
C LEU A 143 -2.47 10.57 -7.39
N THR A 144 -2.38 9.24 -7.36
CA THR A 144 -1.38 8.47 -6.63
C THR A 144 -0.40 7.83 -7.61
N ILE A 145 0.89 8.08 -7.42
CA ILE A 145 1.97 7.40 -8.14
C ILE A 145 2.39 6.18 -7.33
N ILE A 146 2.13 4.98 -7.87
CA ILE A 146 2.37 3.70 -7.20
C ILE A 146 3.67 3.10 -7.77
N VAL A 147 4.75 3.23 -7.01
CA VAL A 147 6.12 2.91 -7.44
C VAL A 147 6.44 1.43 -7.22
N ARG A 148 6.85 0.71 -8.27
CA ARG A 148 7.28 -0.70 -8.22
C ARG A 148 8.53 -0.96 -9.05
N MET A 149 9.71 -0.90 -8.42
CA MET A 149 10.99 -0.89 -9.14
C MET A 149 11.97 -1.97 -8.68
N GLY A 150 11.83 -2.51 -7.48
CA GLY A 150 12.91 -3.21 -6.79
C GLY A 150 13.89 -2.21 -6.14
N ALA A 151 14.50 -2.60 -5.02
CA ALA A 151 15.25 -1.69 -4.15
C ALA A 151 16.41 -0.92 -4.83
N GLU A 152 17.22 -1.61 -5.64
CA GLU A 152 18.37 -1.00 -6.34
C GLU A 152 17.90 0.02 -7.39
N LYS A 153 16.96 -0.39 -8.23
CA LYS A 153 16.40 0.43 -9.30
C LYS A 153 15.60 1.60 -8.75
N LEU A 154 14.91 1.43 -7.62
CA LEU A 154 14.21 2.50 -6.94
C LEU A 154 15.17 3.62 -6.56
N ARG A 155 16.28 3.29 -5.87
CA ARG A 155 17.31 4.28 -5.48
C ARG A 155 17.88 5.04 -6.67
N LYS A 156 18.03 4.35 -7.81
CA LYS A 156 18.55 4.96 -9.03
C LYS A 156 17.55 5.88 -9.73
N ASN A 157 16.28 5.46 -9.85
CA ASN A 157 15.33 6.08 -10.78
C ASN A 157 14.35 7.04 -10.08
N LEU A 158 13.86 6.70 -8.88
CA LEU A 158 12.84 7.49 -8.17
C LEU A 158 13.27 8.95 -7.90
N PRO A 159 14.53 9.27 -7.55
CA PRO A 159 14.96 10.66 -7.35
C PRO A 159 14.72 11.55 -8.59
N GLY A 160 14.92 11.02 -9.80
CA GLY A 160 14.69 11.75 -11.04
C GLY A 160 13.21 12.10 -11.27
N LEU A 161 12.32 11.16 -10.92
CA LEU A 161 10.88 11.33 -11.02
C LEU A 161 10.36 12.35 -10.00
N ILE A 162 10.81 12.27 -8.75
CA ILE A 162 10.43 13.21 -7.69
C ILE A 162 10.87 14.64 -8.07
N ARG A 163 12.10 14.82 -8.58
CA ARG A 163 12.58 16.14 -9.02
C ARG A 163 11.72 16.74 -10.12
N ALA A 164 11.26 15.93 -11.08
CA ALA A 164 10.40 16.42 -12.14
C ALA A 164 9.05 16.86 -11.59
N VAL A 165 8.40 16.05 -10.76
CA VAL A 165 7.13 16.39 -10.10
C VAL A 165 7.26 17.68 -9.27
N GLN A 166 8.33 17.82 -8.51
CA GLN A 166 8.62 19.04 -7.71
C GLN A 166 8.86 20.26 -8.61
N ARG A 167 9.67 20.12 -9.67
CA ARG A 167 9.98 21.21 -10.61
C ARG A 167 8.74 21.72 -11.33
N GLU A 168 7.87 20.82 -11.76
CA GLU A 168 6.62 21.16 -12.45
C GLU A 168 5.48 21.53 -11.49
N GLY A 169 5.74 21.56 -10.17
CA GLY A 169 4.75 21.93 -9.15
C GLY A 169 3.53 21.00 -9.10
N LYS A 170 3.70 19.72 -9.45
CA LYS A 170 2.60 18.75 -9.50
C LYS A 170 2.30 18.17 -8.11
N SER A 171 1.01 18.00 -7.83
CA SER A 171 0.47 17.47 -6.58
C SER A 171 0.06 16.01 -6.77
N VAL A 172 0.86 15.10 -6.22
CA VAL A 172 0.61 13.66 -6.26
C VAL A 172 0.87 13.03 -4.89
N LEU A 173 0.21 11.90 -4.63
CA LEU A 173 0.54 11.02 -3.51
C LEU A 173 1.54 9.96 -3.98
N TRP A 174 2.64 9.78 -3.26
CA TRP A 174 3.61 8.72 -3.56
C TRP A 174 3.32 7.49 -2.70
N ILE A 175 3.17 6.32 -3.32
CA ILE A 175 2.98 5.05 -2.61
C ILE A 175 3.98 4.03 -3.12
N SER A 176 4.55 3.22 -2.21
CA SER A 176 5.40 2.09 -2.55
C SER A 176 4.57 0.83 -2.79
N ASP A 177 4.77 0.18 -3.93
CA ASP A 177 4.38 -1.21 -4.21
C ASP A 177 5.65 -2.08 -4.24
N PRO A 178 6.12 -2.54 -3.07
CA PRO A 178 7.35 -3.31 -2.97
C PRO A 178 7.16 -4.78 -3.37
N VAL A 179 5.98 -5.21 -3.82
CA VAL A 179 5.73 -6.63 -4.10
C VAL A 179 5.88 -6.94 -5.59
N HIS A 180 5.32 -6.14 -6.49
CA HIS A 180 5.33 -6.44 -7.92
C HIS A 180 6.69 -6.23 -8.61
N GLY A 181 7.62 -5.50 -7.96
CA GLY A 181 9.00 -5.33 -8.44
C GLY A 181 9.91 -6.53 -8.14
N ASN A 182 9.54 -7.37 -7.17
CA ASN A 182 10.41 -8.38 -6.56
C ASN A 182 9.97 -9.83 -6.80
N THR A 183 9.10 -10.08 -7.78
CA THR A 183 8.68 -11.43 -8.16
C THR A 183 9.80 -12.17 -8.90
N ARG A 184 10.15 -13.37 -8.46
CA ARG A 184 11.04 -14.32 -9.15
C ARG A 184 10.37 -15.68 -9.34
N LYS A 185 10.97 -16.53 -10.17
CA LYS A 185 10.55 -17.93 -10.35
C LYS A 185 11.62 -18.84 -9.78
N THR A 186 11.24 -19.81 -8.96
CA THR A 186 12.13 -20.83 -8.38
C THR A 186 12.43 -21.93 -9.40
N ASP A 187 13.46 -22.74 -9.13
CA ASP A 187 13.79 -23.92 -9.94
C ASP A 187 12.66 -24.96 -9.96
N SER A 188 11.90 -25.05 -8.86
CA SER A 188 10.70 -25.89 -8.74
C SER A 188 9.48 -25.37 -9.53
N GLY A 189 9.61 -24.18 -10.15
CA GLY A 189 8.60 -23.62 -11.05
C GLY A 189 7.59 -22.69 -10.38
N TYR A 190 7.61 -22.56 -9.06
CA TYR A 190 6.77 -21.63 -8.32
C TYR A 190 7.22 -20.18 -8.58
N LYS A 191 6.25 -19.27 -8.69
CA LYS A 191 6.55 -17.85 -8.50
C LYS A 191 6.69 -17.62 -7.01
N THR A 192 7.63 -16.80 -6.60
CA THR A 192 7.74 -16.35 -5.21
C THR A 192 8.29 -14.93 -5.17
N ARG A 193 8.27 -14.31 -3.99
CA ARG A 193 8.91 -13.05 -3.69
C ARG A 193 9.75 -13.24 -2.44
N ASP A 194 10.94 -12.65 -2.47
CA ASP A 194 11.83 -12.62 -1.30
C ASP A 194 11.39 -11.48 -0.38
N PHE A 195 10.99 -11.81 0.84
CA PHE A 195 10.55 -10.83 1.82
C PHE A 195 11.64 -9.79 2.12
N ASP A 196 12.92 -10.19 2.14
CA ASP A 196 14.02 -9.26 2.39
C ASP A 196 14.14 -8.23 1.27
N ALA A 197 13.91 -8.64 0.01
CA ALA A 197 13.87 -7.72 -1.13
C ALA A 197 12.67 -6.75 -1.05
N ILE A 198 11.50 -7.23 -0.62
CA ILE A 198 10.32 -6.39 -0.35
C ILE A 198 10.63 -5.35 0.73
N ARG A 199 11.23 -5.79 1.85
CA ARG A 199 11.66 -4.93 2.95
C ARG A 199 12.68 -3.89 2.49
N ASP A 200 13.64 -4.28 1.67
CA ASP A 200 14.69 -3.39 1.19
C ASP A 200 14.18 -2.34 0.19
N GLU A 201 13.19 -2.67 -0.63
CA GLU A 201 12.51 -1.70 -1.49
C GLU A 201 11.70 -0.70 -0.67
N LEU A 202 11.01 -1.16 0.36
CA LEU A 202 10.28 -0.28 1.26
C LEU A 202 11.22 0.69 2.01
N ARG A 203 12.37 0.19 2.49
CA ARG A 203 13.43 1.04 3.08
C ARG A 203 13.95 2.06 2.06
N ALA A 204 14.23 1.61 0.84
CA ALA A 204 14.68 2.47 -0.26
C ALA A 204 13.72 3.62 -0.52
N PHE A 205 12.42 3.33 -0.52
CA PHE A 205 11.37 4.31 -0.73
C PHE A 205 11.40 5.43 0.32
N PHE A 206 11.48 5.07 1.61
CA PHE A 206 11.63 6.05 2.68
C PHE A 206 12.93 6.85 2.56
N ASP A 207 14.07 6.16 2.36
CA ASP A 207 15.39 6.79 2.29
C ASP A 207 15.46 7.82 1.14
N VAL A 208 14.92 7.48 -0.04
CA VAL A 208 14.85 8.41 -1.19
C VAL A 208 13.92 9.59 -0.89
N HIS A 209 12.78 9.37 -0.26
CA HIS A 209 11.89 10.47 0.09
C HIS A 209 12.52 11.43 1.12
N ASP A 210 13.27 10.89 2.09
CA ASP A 210 14.05 11.69 3.05
C ASP A 210 15.12 12.53 2.33
N GLU A 211 15.92 11.92 1.45
CA GLU A 211 16.95 12.61 0.66
C GLU A 211 16.34 13.72 -0.22
N MET A 212 15.20 13.44 -0.84
CA MET A 212 14.53 14.35 -1.78
C MET A 212 13.65 15.40 -1.10
N GLY A 213 13.55 15.41 0.23
CA GLY A 213 12.69 16.34 0.97
C GLY A 213 11.22 16.20 0.59
N SER A 214 10.76 14.98 0.33
CA SER A 214 9.40 14.68 -0.14
C SER A 214 8.67 13.72 0.80
N HIS A 215 7.38 13.50 0.55
CA HIS A 215 6.51 12.75 1.47
C HIS A 215 6.23 11.32 0.98
N PRO A 216 6.63 10.28 1.74
CA PRO A 216 6.26 8.89 1.48
C PRO A 216 4.82 8.67 1.96
N GLY A 217 3.88 8.69 1.03
CA GLY A 217 2.45 8.78 1.32
C GLY A 217 1.74 7.47 1.68
N GLY A 218 2.36 6.31 1.47
CA GLY A 218 1.77 5.02 1.85
C GLY A 218 2.41 3.81 1.19
N VAL A 219 1.75 2.66 1.36
CA VAL A 219 2.15 1.37 0.79
C VAL A 219 0.97 0.67 0.09
N HIS A 220 1.27 -0.15 -0.91
CA HIS A 220 0.32 -0.96 -1.67
C HIS A 220 0.84 -2.41 -1.68
N LEU A 221 0.19 -3.29 -0.92
CA LEU A 221 0.64 -4.65 -0.67
C LEU A 221 -0.37 -5.68 -1.14
N GLU A 222 0.12 -6.82 -1.62
CA GLU A 222 -0.69 -8.03 -1.80
C GLU A 222 -0.49 -8.94 -0.58
N MET A 223 -1.55 -9.13 0.20
CA MET A 223 -1.51 -9.87 1.46
C MET A 223 -2.75 -10.74 1.66
N THR A 224 -2.67 -11.66 2.60
CA THR A 224 -3.80 -12.49 3.02
C THR A 224 -3.72 -12.77 4.52
N GLY A 225 -4.87 -12.80 5.19
CA GLY A 225 -4.97 -13.23 6.60
C GLY A 225 -4.88 -14.74 6.79
N LYS A 226 -4.78 -15.51 5.70
CA LYS A 226 -4.56 -16.97 5.74
C LYS A 226 -3.08 -17.28 5.98
N ASP A 227 -2.81 -18.37 6.70
CA ASP A 227 -1.47 -18.88 6.92
C ASP A 227 -0.98 -19.65 5.68
N VAL A 228 -0.32 -18.93 4.77
CA VAL A 228 0.15 -19.40 3.45
C VAL A 228 1.68 -19.35 3.34
N THR A 229 2.23 -20.17 2.45
CA THR A 229 3.66 -20.25 2.15
C THR A 229 3.95 -19.75 0.73
N GLU A 230 3.62 -18.48 0.44
CA GLU A 230 3.70 -17.92 -0.92
C GLU A 230 4.97 -17.06 -1.16
N CYS A 231 5.35 -16.23 -0.19
CA CYS A 231 6.59 -15.45 -0.21
C CYS A 231 7.65 -16.08 0.70
N VAL A 232 8.89 -16.23 0.21
CA VAL A 232 10.01 -16.77 1.00
C VAL A 232 10.61 -15.74 1.94
N GLY A 233 11.22 -16.21 3.02
CA GLY A 233 11.88 -15.37 4.02
C GLY A 233 10.94 -14.61 4.94
N GLY A 234 11.50 -13.60 5.62
CA GLY A 234 10.90 -12.91 6.77
C GLY A 234 11.52 -13.41 8.07
N GLY A 235 11.67 -12.54 9.06
CA GLY A 235 12.35 -12.89 10.32
C GLY A 235 11.64 -14.00 11.11
N VAL A 236 10.35 -14.17 10.81
CA VAL A 236 9.38 -15.01 11.55
C VAL A 236 8.82 -16.16 10.74
N SER A 237 8.85 -15.97 9.43
CA SER A 237 8.20 -16.81 8.46
C SER A 237 9.31 -17.71 7.93
N GLU A 238 9.42 -18.92 8.46
CA GLU A 238 10.40 -19.94 8.03
C GLU A 238 10.06 -20.51 6.64
N VAL A 239 9.46 -19.70 5.76
CA VAL A 239 9.07 -20.11 4.42
C VAL A 239 10.32 -20.18 3.56
N THR A 240 10.77 -21.41 3.31
CA THR A 240 11.81 -21.73 2.34
C THR A 240 11.19 -22.04 0.98
N GLU A 241 12.03 -22.10 -0.06
CA GLU A 241 11.58 -22.54 -1.39
C GLU A 241 11.01 -23.97 -1.38
N GLU A 242 11.50 -24.85 -0.50
CA GLU A 242 10.95 -26.21 -0.37
C GLU A 242 9.54 -26.21 0.25
N SER A 243 9.28 -25.30 1.19
CA SER A 243 7.98 -25.18 1.88
C SER A 243 6.88 -24.50 1.06
N LEU A 244 7.21 -23.94 -0.12
CA LEU A 244 6.23 -23.23 -0.96
C LEU A 244 5.05 -24.13 -1.32
N SER A 245 5.29 -25.41 -1.59
CA SER A 245 4.24 -26.36 -1.98
C SER A 245 3.23 -26.67 -0.88
N ASP A 246 3.55 -26.36 0.38
CA ASP A 246 2.71 -26.76 1.51
C ASP A 246 1.34 -26.08 1.45
N ARG A 247 1.33 -24.77 1.19
CA ARG A 247 0.13 -23.91 1.27
C ARG A 247 0.13 -22.79 0.21
N TYR A 248 0.49 -23.13 -1.02
CA TYR A 248 0.42 -22.21 -2.17
C TYR A 248 -1.02 -22.11 -2.71
N HIS A 249 -1.74 -21.02 -2.37
CA HIS A 249 -3.17 -20.91 -2.65
C HIS A 249 -3.56 -19.75 -3.58
N THR A 250 -2.58 -19.09 -4.20
CA THR A 250 -2.81 -18.02 -5.17
C THR A 250 -2.83 -18.55 -6.60
N PHE A 251 -3.74 -17.99 -7.41
CA PHE A 251 -3.79 -18.25 -8.85
C PHE A 251 -2.96 -17.26 -9.68
N CYS A 252 -2.49 -16.17 -9.05
CA CYS A 252 -1.76 -15.10 -9.71
C CYS A 252 -0.36 -14.98 -9.10
N ASP A 253 -0.13 -13.92 -8.34
CA ASP A 253 1.15 -13.64 -7.71
C ASP A 253 1.17 -14.02 -6.22
N PRO A 254 2.36 -14.27 -5.64
CA PRO A 254 2.54 -14.69 -4.24
C PRO A 254 2.23 -13.57 -3.26
N ARG A 255 1.40 -13.83 -2.24
CA ARG A 255 0.97 -12.83 -1.25
C ARG A 255 1.75 -12.96 0.04
N LEU A 256 1.87 -11.84 0.75
CA LEU A 256 2.37 -11.83 2.12
C LEU A 256 1.38 -12.53 3.05
N ASN A 257 1.88 -13.46 3.87
CA ASN A 257 1.09 -14.01 4.96
C ASN A 257 0.95 -12.99 6.11
N GLY A 258 0.15 -13.32 7.12
CA GLY A 258 -0.09 -12.41 8.24
C GLY A 258 1.18 -12.04 9.03
N LYS A 259 2.15 -12.96 9.16
CA LYS A 259 3.42 -12.69 9.86
C LYS A 259 4.23 -11.62 9.13
N GLN A 260 4.42 -11.84 7.83
CA GLN A 260 5.15 -10.94 6.94
C GLN A 260 4.48 -9.56 6.84
N ALA A 261 3.15 -9.53 6.75
CA ALA A 261 2.40 -8.27 6.73
C ALA A 261 2.56 -7.47 8.03
N LEU A 262 2.57 -8.14 9.19
CA LEU A 262 2.79 -7.51 10.49
C LEU A 262 4.22 -6.98 10.64
N GLU A 263 5.22 -7.73 10.18
CA GLU A 263 6.63 -7.31 10.17
C GLU A 263 6.80 -6.01 9.36
N LEU A 264 6.21 -5.92 8.17
CA LEU A 264 6.22 -4.68 7.37
C LEU A 264 5.48 -3.53 8.06
N ALA A 265 4.35 -3.79 8.72
CA ALA A 265 3.61 -2.75 9.44
C ALA A 265 4.47 -2.12 10.56
N PHE A 266 5.22 -2.92 11.31
CA PHE A 266 6.16 -2.41 12.31
C PHE A 266 7.30 -1.61 11.70
N LEU A 267 7.88 -2.08 10.59
CA LEU A 267 8.93 -1.35 9.88
C LEU A 267 8.44 0.04 9.44
N ILE A 268 7.23 0.13 8.89
CA ILE A 268 6.62 1.40 8.48
C ILE A 268 6.42 2.30 9.70
N ALA A 269 5.87 1.76 10.79
CA ALA A 269 5.62 2.50 12.00
C ALA A 269 6.91 3.07 12.61
N GLU A 270 8.00 2.31 12.65
CA GLU A 270 9.31 2.77 13.10
C GLU A 270 9.84 3.93 12.24
N ARG A 271 9.75 3.80 10.90
CA ARG A 271 10.19 4.85 9.97
C ARG A 271 9.37 6.12 10.15
N MET A 272 8.04 6.02 10.29
CA MET A 272 7.17 7.18 10.54
C MET A 272 7.48 7.85 11.88
N ARG A 273 7.76 7.08 12.94
CA ARG A 273 8.11 7.62 14.25
C ARG A 273 9.45 8.35 14.23
N SER A 274 10.46 7.77 13.60
CA SER A 274 11.77 8.43 13.40
C SER A 274 11.63 9.78 12.70
N ARG A 275 10.84 9.84 11.62
CA ARG A 275 10.57 11.09 10.88
C ARG A 275 9.80 12.15 11.68
N THR A 276 9.02 11.73 12.67
CA THR A 276 8.21 12.62 13.53
C THR A 276 8.86 12.92 14.88
N GLY A 277 10.08 12.41 15.13
CA GLY A 277 10.80 12.59 16.39
C GLY A 277 10.21 11.81 17.57
N LEU A 278 9.34 10.83 17.31
CA LEU A 278 8.81 9.94 18.33
C LEU A 278 9.83 8.83 18.67
N PRO A 279 9.90 8.38 19.94
CA PRO A 279 10.82 7.32 20.33
C PRO A 279 10.51 6.00 19.60
N PRO A 280 11.45 5.05 19.47
CA PRO A 280 11.17 3.74 18.88
C PRO A 280 10.00 2.99 19.54
N LEU A 281 9.43 2.00 18.84
CA LEU A 281 8.45 1.08 19.42
C LEU A 281 9.21 0.00 20.21
N GLU A 282 9.14 0.06 21.54
CA GLU A 282 9.71 -0.95 22.48
C GLU A 282 8.94 -2.28 22.53
#